data_AF-A0A3B6KS71-F1
#
_entry.id   AF-A0A3B6KS71-F1
#
_cell.length_a   1.000
_cell.length_b   1.000
_cell.length_c   1.000
_cell.angle_alpha   90.00
_cell.angle_beta   90.00
_cell.angle_gamma   90.00
#
_symmetry.space_group_name_H-M   'P 1'
#
loop_
_entity.id
_entity.type
_entity.pdbx_description
1 polymer ?
#
loop_
_entity_poly.entity_id
_entity_poly.type
_entity_poly.pdbx_seq_one_letter_code
_entity_poly.pdbx_strand_id
1 'polypeptide(L)'
;MQPAVFRALLHFIYTDSLPHGARDLEGDEDIEMVRLLLVAADRYAMDRLKMVCQSILCRDLNADTVATTLALADQHNCHKLKDACLEFIERSDDNAMDGVVATQGFKDLKVTCPSLIVDVLENRRKLRKA
;
A
#
# COMPACT_ATOMS: atom_id res chain seq x y z
N MET A 1 -3.15 17.33 6.71
CA MET A 1 -4.05 16.75 5.69
C MET A 1 -4.13 17.71 4.52
N GLN A 2 -3.86 17.26 3.30
CA GLN A 2 -3.84 18.14 2.12
C GLN A 2 -5.27 18.50 1.67
N PRO A 3 -5.51 19.70 1.11
CA PRO A 3 -6.85 20.12 0.66
C PRO A 3 -7.46 19.19 -0.40
N ALA A 4 -6.63 18.64 -1.29
CA ALA A 4 -7.09 17.72 -2.34
C ALA A 4 -7.63 16.40 -1.75
N VAL A 5 -6.90 15.81 -0.80
CA VAL A 5 -7.31 14.57 -0.09
C VAL A 5 -8.62 14.80 0.67
N PHE A 6 -8.75 15.94 1.35
CA PHE A 6 -9.97 16.27 2.07
C PHE A 6 -11.16 16.48 1.12
N ARG A 7 -10.95 17.10 -0.03
CA ARG A 7 -11.96 17.23 -1.08
C ARG A 7 -12.41 15.87 -1.62
N ALA A 8 -11.47 14.95 -1.85
CA ALA A 8 -11.77 13.59 -2.29
C ALA A 8 -12.57 12.81 -1.23
N LEU A 9 -12.19 12.95 0.05
CA LEU A 9 -12.93 12.37 1.17
C LEU A 9 -14.38 12.89 1.22
N LEU A 10 -14.58 14.21 1.14
CA LEU A 10 -15.91 14.81 1.11
C LEU A 10 -16.71 14.34 -0.09
N HIS A 11 -16.10 14.28 -1.27
CA HIS A 11 -16.78 13.77 -2.47
C HIS A 11 -17.30 12.35 -2.22
N PHE A 12 -16.46 11.44 -1.72
CA PHE A 12 -16.88 10.08 -1.40
C PHE A 12 -18.01 10.03 -0.35
N ILE A 13 -17.98 10.89 0.67
CA ILE A 13 -19.06 10.96 1.67
C ILE A 13 -20.42 11.31 1.03
N TYR A 14 -20.43 12.21 0.06
CA TYR A 14 -21.66 12.71 -0.54
C TYR A 14 -22.14 11.89 -1.75
N THR A 15 -21.24 11.27 -2.50
CA THR A 15 -21.57 10.61 -3.78
C THR A 15 -21.30 9.11 -3.78
N ASP A 16 -20.68 8.59 -2.73
CA ASP A 16 -20.23 7.20 -2.63
C ASP A 16 -19.30 6.75 -3.79
N SER A 17 -18.63 7.72 -4.40
CA SER A 17 -17.74 7.51 -5.53
C SER A 17 -16.42 8.23 -5.29
N LEU A 18 -15.33 7.64 -5.80
CA LEU A 18 -14.08 8.36 -5.91
C LEU A 18 -14.19 9.42 -7.03
N PRO A 19 -13.51 10.58 -6.90
CA PRO A 19 -13.44 11.56 -7.98
C PRO A 19 -12.81 10.89 -9.21
N HIS A 20 -13.21 11.32 -10.42
CA HIS A 20 -12.89 10.63 -11.68
C HIS A 20 -11.37 10.39 -11.89
N GLY A 21 -10.49 11.28 -11.40
CA GLY A 21 -9.03 11.07 -11.44
C GLY A 21 -8.49 9.98 -10.50
N ALA A 22 -9.27 9.50 -9.53
CA ALA A 22 -8.86 8.41 -8.63
C ALA A 22 -9.41 7.03 -9.06
N ARG A 23 -10.26 6.99 -10.11
CA ARG A 23 -10.77 5.74 -10.70
C ARG A 23 -9.97 5.31 -11.93
N ASP A 24 -9.55 6.28 -12.74
CA ASP A 24 -8.79 6.10 -13.97
C ASP A 24 -7.33 6.49 -13.71
N LEU A 25 -6.67 5.74 -12.83
CA LEU A 25 -5.30 5.98 -12.38
C LEU A 25 -4.33 5.73 -13.54
N GLU A 26 -3.99 6.77 -14.28
CA GLU A 26 -3.00 6.69 -15.37
C GLU A 26 -1.65 7.32 -14.99
N GLY A 27 -1.40 7.61 -13.70
CA GLY A 27 -0.13 8.19 -13.26
C GLY A 27 0.24 7.96 -11.80
N ASP A 28 1.55 8.12 -11.51
CA ASP A 28 2.17 7.96 -10.18
C ASP A 28 1.61 8.97 -9.15
N GLU A 29 1.21 10.17 -9.59
CA GLU A 29 0.57 11.19 -8.76
C GLU A 29 -0.78 10.72 -8.20
N ASP A 30 -1.53 9.91 -8.95
CA ASP A 30 -2.83 9.42 -8.51
C ASP A 30 -2.69 8.31 -7.45
N ILE A 31 -1.61 7.53 -7.50
CA ILE A 31 -1.30 6.50 -6.49
C ILE A 31 -0.94 7.14 -5.14
N GLU A 32 -0.15 8.21 -5.16
CA GLU A 32 0.14 8.98 -3.95
C GLU A 32 -1.13 9.59 -3.36
N MET A 33 -2.04 10.09 -4.20
CA MET A 33 -3.35 10.56 -3.73
C MET A 33 -4.14 9.45 -3.04
N VAL A 34 -4.15 8.23 -3.60
CA VAL A 34 -4.84 7.08 -3.01
C VAL A 34 -4.21 6.67 -1.67
N ARG A 35 -2.89 6.70 -1.54
CA ARG A 35 -2.19 6.45 -0.26
C ARG A 35 -2.63 7.43 0.81
N LEU A 36 -2.60 8.72 0.50
CA LEU A 36 -3.04 9.77 1.43
C LEU A 36 -4.52 9.66 1.77
N LEU A 37 -5.35 9.23 0.81
CA LEU A 37 -6.77 8.99 1.03
C LEU A 37 -7.02 7.76 1.90
N LEU A 38 -6.19 6.72 1.83
CA LEU A 38 -6.25 5.57 2.74
C LEU A 38 -5.97 6.02 4.18
N VAL A 39 -4.92 6.82 4.39
CA VAL A 39 -4.58 7.40 5.71
C VAL A 39 -5.76 8.22 6.24
N ALA A 40 -6.40 9.00 5.38
CA ALA A 40 -7.60 9.76 5.73
C ALA A 40 -8.78 8.85 6.10
N ALA A 41 -9.05 7.83 5.27
CA ALA A 41 -10.15 6.91 5.46
C ALA A 41 -10.01 6.15 6.79
N ASP A 42 -8.80 5.73 7.14
CA ASP A 42 -8.51 5.12 8.44
C ASP A 42 -8.74 6.09 9.60
N ARG A 43 -8.20 7.31 9.50
CA ARG A 43 -8.36 8.35 10.53
C ARG A 43 -9.81 8.72 10.82
N TYR A 44 -10.67 8.72 9.79
CA TYR A 44 -12.09 9.07 9.92
C TYR A 44 -13.02 7.84 10.00
N ALA A 45 -12.47 6.63 10.19
CA ALA A 45 -13.22 5.38 10.29
C ALA A 45 -14.18 5.13 9.10
N MET A 46 -13.72 5.46 7.90
CA MET A 46 -14.45 5.29 6.64
C MET A 46 -14.11 3.93 6.02
N ASP A 47 -14.64 2.84 6.60
CA ASP A 47 -14.25 1.46 6.24
C ASP A 47 -14.43 1.13 4.75
N ARG A 48 -15.55 1.54 4.14
CA ARG A 48 -15.77 1.30 2.71
C ARG A 48 -14.75 2.01 1.83
N LEU A 49 -14.42 3.27 2.13
CA LEU A 49 -13.39 4.01 1.39
C LEU A 49 -12.02 3.36 1.60
N LYS A 50 -11.70 2.98 2.84
CA LYS A 50 -10.47 2.27 3.18
C LYS A 50 -10.32 0.97 2.38
N MET A 51 -11.40 0.21 2.19
CA MET A 51 -11.39 -0.99 1.35
C MET A 51 -11.18 -0.67 -0.14
N VAL A 52 -11.80 0.38 -0.66
CA VAL A 52 -11.59 0.82 -2.05
C VAL A 52 -10.14 1.22 -2.29
N CYS A 53 -9.55 2.03 -1.41
CA CYS A 53 -8.14 2.41 -1.51
C CYS A 53 -7.21 1.19 -1.47
N GLN A 54 -7.47 0.21 -0.60
CA GLN A 54 -6.71 -1.04 -0.55
C GLN A 54 -6.80 -1.82 -1.87
N SER A 55 -8.00 -1.93 -2.45
CA SER A 55 -8.19 -2.63 -3.73
C SER A 55 -7.42 -1.97 -4.88
N ILE A 56 -7.32 -0.65 -4.86
CA ILE A 56 -6.55 0.11 -5.85
C ILE A 56 -5.05 -0.16 -5.66
N LEU A 57 -4.53 0.06 -4.46
CA LEU A 57 -3.10 -0.11 -4.17
C LEU A 57 -2.62 -1.54 -4.43
N CYS A 58 -3.49 -2.53 -4.23
CA CYS A 58 -3.20 -3.93 -4.54
C CYS A 58 -3.01 -4.20 -6.04
N ARG A 59 -3.67 -3.43 -6.92
CA ARG A 59 -3.55 -3.59 -8.39
C ARG A 59 -2.27 -2.98 -8.95
N ASP A 60 -1.74 -1.94 -8.30
CA ASP A 60 -0.51 -1.24 -8.68
C ASP A 60 0.74 -1.68 -7.90
N LEU A 61 0.69 -2.86 -7.27
CA LEU A 61 1.87 -3.42 -6.61
C LEU A 61 2.94 -3.77 -7.64
N ASN A 62 4.12 -3.15 -7.48
CA ASN A 62 5.32 -3.41 -8.25
C ASN A 62 6.55 -3.39 -7.33
N ALA A 63 7.73 -3.70 -7.86
CA ALA A 63 8.96 -3.79 -7.06
C ALA A 63 9.32 -2.47 -6.36
N ASP A 64 8.98 -1.32 -6.96
CA ASP A 64 9.27 0.00 -6.40
C ASP A 64 8.26 0.42 -5.33
N THR A 65 7.00 -0.02 -5.48
CA THR A 65 5.88 0.40 -4.62
C THR A 65 5.56 -0.58 -3.50
N VAL A 66 6.00 -1.84 -3.57
CA VAL A 66 5.63 -2.88 -2.59
C VAL A 66 6.11 -2.55 -1.18
N ALA A 67 7.33 -2.02 -1.03
CA ALA A 67 7.91 -1.72 0.29
C ALA A 67 7.16 -0.59 1.00
N THR A 68 6.86 0.49 0.28
CA THR A 68 6.10 1.64 0.83
C THR A 68 4.66 1.26 1.12
N THR A 69 4.03 0.46 0.24
CA THR A 69 2.65 0.00 0.42
C THR A 69 2.53 -0.98 1.59
N LEU A 70 3.51 -1.86 1.79
CA LEU A 70 3.58 -2.74 2.97
C LEU A 70 3.69 -1.96 4.28
N ALA A 71 4.55 -0.94 4.33
CA ALA A 71 4.68 -0.07 5.51
C ALA A 71 3.35 0.60 5.86
N LEU A 72 2.69 1.15 4.84
CA LEU A 72 1.41 1.84 4.97
C LEU A 72 0.28 0.89 5.39
N ALA A 73 0.28 -0.35 4.86
CA ALA A 73 -0.69 -1.36 5.22
C ALA A 73 -0.58 -1.78 6.68
N ASP A 74 0.64 -1.94 7.20
CA ASP A 74 0.89 -2.28 8.60
C ASP A 74 0.48 -1.14 9.53
N GLN A 75 0.91 0.09 9.23
CA GLN A 75 0.61 1.28 10.03
C GLN A 75 -0.90 1.53 10.21
N HIS A 76 -1.69 1.23 9.18
CA HIS A 76 -3.13 1.46 9.17
C HIS A 76 -3.96 0.19 9.35
N ASN A 77 -3.37 -0.91 9.84
CA ASN A 77 -4.05 -2.19 10.09
C ASN A 77 -4.86 -2.70 8.88
N CYS A 78 -4.32 -2.54 7.68
CA CYS A 78 -4.92 -3.01 6.43
C CYS A 78 -4.46 -4.45 6.15
N HIS A 79 -4.99 -5.43 6.89
CA HIS A 79 -4.54 -6.83 6.82
C HIS A 79 -4.56 -7.40 5.39
N LYS A 80 -5.63 -7.16 4.61
CA LYS A 80 -5.74 -7.66 3.23
C LYS A 80 -4.65 -7.11 2.31
N LEU A 81 -4.33 -5.82 2.44
CA LEU A 81 -3.26 -5.20 1.65
C LEU A 81 -1.88 -5.69 2.12
N LYS A 82 -1.69 -5.89 3.43
CA LYS A 82 -0.46 -6.47 3.99
C LYS A 82 -0.22 -7.87 3.42
N ASP A 83 -1.25 -8.72 3.43
CA ASP A 83 -1.17 -10.08 2.90
C ASP A 83 -0.85 -10.08 1.40
N ALA A 84 -1.48 -9.21 0.61
CA ALA A 84 -1.19 -9.07 -0.81
C ALA A 84 0.27 -8.62 -1.09
N CYS A 85 0.80 -7.68 -0.29
CA CYS A 85 2.20 -7.29 -0.39
C CYS A 85 3.15 -8.45 -0.06
N LEU A 86 2.82 -9.26 0.95
CA LEU A 86 3.60 -10.44 1.33
C LEU A 86 3.57 -11.52 0.25
N GLU A 87 2.41 -11.77 -0.36
CA GLU A 87 2.26 -12.70 -1.49
C GLU A 87 3.05 -12.22 -2.71
N PHE A 88 3.06 -10.92 -3.00
CA PHE A 88 3.89 -10.36 -4.07
C PHE A 88 5.38 -10.64 -3.84
N ILE A 89 5.85 -10.40 -2.61
CA ILE A 89 7.24 -10.66 -2.20
C ILE A 89 7.58 -12.16 -2.27
N GLU A 90 6.63 -13.02 -1.96
CA GLU A 90 6.79 -14.47 -2.04
C GLU A 90 7.00 -14.94 -3.48
N ARG A 91 6.13 -14.47 -4.39
CA ARG A 91 6.15 -14.85 -5.82
C ARG A 91 7.27 -14.17 -6.59
N SER A 92 7.93 -13.16 -6.00
CA SER A 92 9.05 -12.45 -6.58
C SER A 92 10.33 -13.30 -6.55
N ASP A 93 10.96 -13.44 -7.72
CA ASP A 93 12.28 -14.07 -7.86
C ASP A 93 13.37 -13.27 -7.12
N ASP A 94 14.53 -13.89 -6.90
CA ASP A 94 15.64 -13.23 -6.19
C ASP A 94 16.14 -11.96 -6.89
N ASN A 95 16.03 -11.87 -8.22
CA ASN A 95 16.34 -10.65 -8.97
C ASN A 95 15.32 -9.52 -8.73
N ALA A 96 14.03 -9.84 -8.65
CA ALA A 96 12.99 -8.87 -8.35
C ALA A 96 13.12 -8.36 -6.90
N MET A 97 13.51 -9.23 -5.98
CA MET A 97 13.76 -8.84 -4.59
C MET A 97 15.04 -8.03 -4.40
N ASP A 98 16.08 -8.24 -5.21
CA ASP A 98 17.23 -7.33 -5.23
C ASP A 98 16.81 -5.93 -5.68
N GLY A 99 15.91 -5.86 -6.68
CA GLY A 99 15.22 -4.62 -7.07
C GLY A 99 14.50 -3.97 -5.89
N VAL A 100 13.62 -4.70 -5.20
CA VAL A 100 12.90 -4.20 -4.02
C VAL A 100 13.86 -3.68 -2.95
N VAL A 101 14.93 -4.42 -2.64
CA VAL A 101 15.92 -4.04 -1.61
C VAL A 101 16.71 -2.79 -2.01
N ALA A 102 16.94 -2.57 -3.30
CA ALA A 102 17.63 -1.40 -3.82
C ALA A 102 16.78 -0.12 -3.73
N THR A 103 15.44 -0.24 -3.70
CA THR A 103 14.52 0.90 -3.68
C THR A 103 14.68 1.77 -2.44
N GLN A 104 14.37 3.06 -2.59
CA GLN A 104 14.34 3.97 -1.46
C GLN A 104 13.25 3.57 -0.44
N GLY A 105 12.10 3.08 -0.92
CA GLY A 105 11.01 2.62 -0.08
C GLY A 105 11.42 1.51 0.90
N PHE A 106 12.26 0.57 0.46
CA PHE A 106 12.78 -0.47 1.34
C PHE A 106 13.81 0.05 2.35
N LYS A 107 14.63 1.03 1.96
CA LYS A 107 15.56 1.70 2.90
C LYS A 107 14.80 2.45 3.99
N ASP A 108 13.73 3.14 3.63
CA ASP A 108 12.88 3.86 4.57
C ASP A 108 12.17 2.86 5.51
N LEU A 109 11.68 1.74 4.97
CA LEU A 109 11.10 0.65 5.75
C LEU A 109 12.06 0.11 6.82
N LYS A 110 13.37 0.00 6.51
CA LYS A 110 14.40 -0.43 7.48
C LYS A 110 14.52 0.50 8.68
N VAL A 111 14.26 1.79 8.50
CA VAL A 111 14.37 2.79 9.56
C VAL A 111 13.07 2.90 10.33
N THR A 112 11.93 2.91 9.63
CA THR A 112 10.62 3.14 10.23
C THR A 112 10.06 1.91 10.93
N CYS A 113 10.17 0.72 10.31
CA CYS A 113 9.54 -0.51 10.81
C CYS A 113 10.44 -1.75 10.60
N PRO A 114 11.50 -1.94 11.42
CA PRO A 114 12.41 -3.08 11.30
C PRO A 114 11.73 -4.45 11.47
N SER A 115 10.66 -4.52 12.26
CA SER A 115 9.89 -5.75 12.50
C SER A 115 9.27 -6.30 11.21
N LEU A 116 8.81 -5.44 10.29
CA LEU A 116 8.20 -5.89 9.04
C LEU A 116 9.19 -6.61 8.13
N ILE A 117 10.48 -6.29 8.22
CA ILE A 117 11.52 -6.98 7.47
C ILE A 117 11.70 -8.39 8.02
N VAL A 118 11.64 -8.55 9.33
CA VAL A 118 11.67 -9.87 9.96
C VAL A 118 10.48 -10.70 9.50
N ASP A 119 9.27 -10.13 9.50
CA ASP A 119 8.05 -10.80 8.99
C ASP A 119 8.23 -11.25 7.53
N VAL A 120 8.73 -10.37 6.67
CA VAL A 120 9.00 -10.66 5.25
C VAL A 120 10.00 -11.81 5.10
N LEU A 121 11.11 -11.79 5.86
CA LEU A 121 12.15 -12.81 5.80
C LEU A 121 11.67 -14.15 6.37
N GLU A 122 10.89 -14.13 7.44
CA GLU A 122 10.30 -15.34 8.02
C GLU A 122 9.32 -16.00 7.07
N ASN A 123 8.45 -15.22 6.43
CA ASN A 123 7.49 -15.74 5.47
C ASN A 123 8.18 -16.35 4.25
N ARG A 124 9.18 -15.66 3.67
CA ARG A 124 10.01 -16.23 2.59
C ARG A 124 10.69 -17.54 2.99
N ARG A 125 11.16 -17.67 4.25
CA ARG A 125 11.81 -18.88 4.75
C ARG A 125 10.86 -20.03 5.04
N LYS A 126 9.66 -19.76 5.56
CA LYS A 126 8.63 -20.79 5.85
C LYS A 126 8.20 -21.48 4.56
N LEU A 127 8.08 -20.74 3.47
CA LEU A 127 7.58 -21.25 2.20
C LEU A 127 8.64 -21.95 1.34
N ARG A 128 9.92 -21.54 1.38
CA ARG A 128 11.03 -22.32 0.76
C ARG A 128 11.24 -23.71 1.37
N LYS A 129 10.64 -23.99 2.53
CA LYS A 129 10.69 -25.29 3.22
C LYS A 129 9.42 -26.13 3.03
N ALA A 130 8.36 -25.56 2.46
CA ALA A 130 7.11 -26.24 2.14
C ALA A 130 7.17 -26.80 0.72
#